data_AF-A0A8H4S9Z4-F1
#
_entry.id   AF-A0A8H4S9Z4-F1
#
_cell.length_a   1.000
_cell.length_b   1.000
_cell.length_c   1.000
_cell.angle_alpha   90.00
_cell.angle_beta   90.00
_cell.angle_gamma   90.00
#
_symmetry.space_group_name_H-M   'P 1'
#
loop_
_entity.id
_entity.type
_entity.pdbx_description
1 polymer ?
#
loop_
_entity_poly.entity_id
_entity_poly.type
_entity_poly.pdbx_seq_one_letter_code
_entity_poly.pdbx_strand_id
1 'polypeptide(L)'
;MIIPVRCFSCGKVVGDLWERYLQLLDDGVPDGDAMDQLGCRRYCCRRMIMTHVDLIEKLLRYVSFTILPRKIAPRLKYKPNNSSRPSTCPSTQAEAFRSKNHTNTPFSPTAGSC
;
A
#
# COMPACT_ATOMS: atom_id res chain seq x y z
N MET A 1 -18.01 -3.95 4.09
CA MET A 1 -17.43 -3.12 3.02
C MET A 1 -15.94 -3.31 3.08
N ILE A 2 -15.23 -3.28 1.95
CA ILE A 2 -13.80 -3.60 1.91
C ILE A 2 -12.98 -2.82 2.95
N ILE A 3 -11.98 -3.48 3.53
CA ILE A 3 -11.12 -2.90 4.57
C ILE A 3 -10.41 -1.66 4.02
N PRO A 4 -10.25 -0.60 4.83
CA PRO A 4 -9.52 0.58 4.38
C PRO A 4 -8.04 0.23 4.14
N VAL A 5 -7.50 0.65 2.99
CA VAL A 5 -6.09 0.40 2.61
C VAL A 5 -5.12 0.96 3.66
N ARG A 6 -5.44 2.12 4.23
CA ARG A 6 -4.69 2.78 5.30
C ARG A 6 -5.59 3.11 6.47
N CYS A 7 -5.05 3.11 7.69
CA CYS A 7 -5.79 3.56 8.85
C CYS A 7 -6.05 5.08 8.79
N PHE A 8 -7.28 5.49 9.11
CA PHE A 8 -7.72 6.90 9.07
C PHE A 8 -6.98 7.83 10.02
N SER A 9 -6.38 7.32 11.10
CA SER A 9 -5.64 8.14 12.07
C SER A 9 -4.12 8.02 11.93
N CYS A 10 -3.59 6.79 11.84
CA CYS A 10 -2.14 6.56 11.84
C CYS A 10 -1.52 6.59 10.43
N GLY A 11 -2.31 6.45 9.36
CA GLY A 11 -1.81 6.37 7.98
C GLY A 11 -1.02 5.09 7.65
N LYS A 12 -0.83 4.20 8.64
CA LYS A 12 -0.22 2.86 8.46
C LYS A 12 -1.04 2.07 7.45
N VAL A 13 -0.36 1.29 6.61
CA VAL A 13 -1.01 0.33 5.70
C VAL A 13 -1.61 -0.78 6.54
N VAL A 14 -2.89 -1.07 6.31
CA VAL A 14 -3.68 -2.09 7.06
C VAL A 14 -4.32 -3.10 6.11
N GLY A 15 -4.51 -2.76 4.83
CA GLY A 15 -5.19 -3.62 3.86
C GLY A 15 -4.54 -4.99 3.65
N ASP A 16 -3.22 -5.08 3.78
CA ASP A 16 -2.43 -6.31 3.64
C ASP A 16 -2.52 -7.24 4.87
N LEU A 17 -2.94 -6.71 6.02
CA LEU A 17 -2.92 -7.45 7.29
C LEU A 17 -4.17 -8.31 7.51
N TRP A 18 -5.26 -8.05 6.76
CA TRP A 18 -6.56 -8.67 7.00
C TRP A 18 -6.56 -10.18 6.79
N GLU A 19 -6.04 -10.65 5.67
CA GLU A 19 -6.01 -12.08 5.34
C GLU A 19 -5.17 -12.87 6.37
N ARG A 20 -4.07 -12.26 6.82
CA ARG A 20 -3.22 -12.85 7.86
C ARG A 20 -3.88 -12.86 9.23
N TYR A 21 -4.70 -11.86 9.54
CA TYR A 21 -5.50 -11.86 10.76
C TYR A 21 -6.51 -13.01 10.77
N LEU A 22 -7.23 -13.22 9.65
CA LEU A 22 -8.18 -14.34 9.54
C LEU A 22 -7.50 -15.70 9.70
N GLN A 23 -6.33 -15.90 9.09
CA GLN A 23 -5.53 -17.13 9.26
C GLN A 23 -5.20 -17.39 10.74
N LEU A 24 -4.79 -16.36 11.49
CA LEU A 24 -4.49 -16.49 12.92
C LEU A 24 -5.72 -16.84 13.76
N LEU A 25 -6.90 -16.34 13.38
CA LEU A 25 -8.16 -16.70 14.04
C LEU A 25 -8.58 -18.13 13.74
N ASP A 26 -8.38 -18.59 12.50
CA ASP A 26 -8.63 -19.98 12.10
C ASP A 26 -7.70 -20.95 12.85
N ASP A 27 -6.47 -20.52 13.14
CA ASP A 27 -5.50 -21.23 13.99
C ASP A 27 -5.87 -21.22 15.49
N GLY A 28 -6.91 -20.48 15.89
CA GLY A 28 -7.39 -20.40 17.27
C GLY A 28 -6.61 -19.44 18.18
N VAL A 29 -5.80 -18.54 17.60
CA VAL A 29 -5.11 -17.49 18.37
C VAL A 29 -6.14 -16.46 18.85
N PRO A 30 -6.08 -15.99 20.11
CA PRO A 30 -6.99 -14.95 20.59
C PRO A 30 -6.76 -13.62 19.87
N ASP A 31 -7.83 -12.85 19.68
CA ASP A 31 -7.85 -11.60 18.90
C ASP A 31 -6.73 -10.60 19.27
N GLY A 32 -6.48 -10.45 20.57
CA GLY A 32 -5.47 -9.53 21.09
C GLY A 32 -4.06 -9.91 20.60
N ASP A 33 -3.68 -11.17 20.82
CA ASP A 33 -2.36 -11.69 20.45
C ASP A 33 -2.18 -11.73 18.93
N ALA A 34 -3.24 -12.04 18.19
CA ALA A 34 -3.22 -12.00 16.73
C ALA A 34 -2.90 -10.57 16.22
N MET A 35 -3.52 -9.53 16.79
CA MET A 35 -3.23 -8.13 16.42
C MET A 35 -1.82 -7.68 16.82
N ASP A 36 -1.29 -8.20 17.92
CA ASP A 36 0.09 -7.95 18.35
C ASP A 36 1.11 -8.56 17.39
N GLN A 37 0.88 -9.79 16.93
CA GLN A 37 1.72 -10.48 15.94
C GLN A 37 1.74 -9.77 14.58
N LEU A 38 0.64 -9.13 14.18
CA LEU A 38 0.54 -8.31 12.97
C LEU A 38 1.25 -6.94 13.09
N GLY A 39 1.75 -6.60 14.28
CA GLY A 39 2.42 -5.32 14.54
C GLY A 39 1.45 -4.14 14.63
N CYS A 40 0.18 -4.37 14.94
CA CYS A 40 -0.82 -3.32 15.17
C CYS A 40 -0.72 -2.77 16.60
N ARG A 41 0.38 -2.08 16.92
CA ARG A 41 0.61 -1.56 18.29
C ARG A 41 -0.35 -0.45 18.72
N ARG A 42 -0.72 0.45 17.81
CA ARG A 42 -1.61 1.59 18.13
C ARG A 42 -3.07 1.17 18.08
N TYR A 43 -3.85 1.64 19.05
CA TYR A 43 -5.30 1.38 19.15
C TYR A 43 -6.08 1.81 17.89
N CYS A 44 -5.65 2.89 17.23
CA CYS A 44 -6.30 3.39 16.01
C CYS A 44 -6.19 2.41 14.84
N CYS A 45 -5.05 1.74 14.68
CA CYS A 45 -4.86 0.76 13.62
C CYS A 45 -5.57 -0.57 14.00
N ARG A 46 -5.63 -0.94 15.30
CA ARG A 46 -6.43 -2.11 15.78
C ARG A 46 -7.93 -1.96 15.53
N ARG A 47 -8.48 -0.76 15.76
CA ARG A 47 -9.90 -0.47 15.49
C ARG A 47 -10.31 -0.85 14.06
N MET A 48 -9.44 -0.57 13.08
CA MET A 48 -9.74 -0.85 11.68
C MET A 48 -9.90 -2.33 11.37
N ILE A 49 -9.18 -3.21 12.09
CA ILE A 49 -9.24 -4.67 11.91
C ILE A 49 -10.39 -5.24 12.75
N MET A 50 -10.47 -4.85 14.03
CA MET A 50 -11.42 -5.44 14.98
C MET A 50 -12.90 -5.17 14.63
N THR A 51 -13.22 -3.99 14.08
CA THR A 51 -14.61 -3.63 13.74
C THR A 51 -14.95 -3.85 12.27
N HIS A 52 -14.06 -4.47 11.50
CA HIS A 52 -14.30 -4.66 10.08
C HIS A 52 -15.30 -5.79 9.83
N VAL A 53 -16.20 -5.57 8.87
CA VAL A 53 -17.15 -6.59 8.40
C VAL A 53 -17.15 -6.59 6.87
N ASP A 54 -16.81 -7.72 6.26
CA ASP A 54 -16.83 -7.92 4.81
C ASP A 54 -18.24 -8.22 4.27
N LEU A 55 -19.03 -7.16 4.07
CA LEU A 55 -20.34 -7.28 3.40
C LEU A 55 -20.27 -7.45 1.87
N ILE A 56 -19.08 -7.40 1.25
CA ILE A 56 -18.94 -7.38 -0.22
C ILE A 56 -19.53 -8.65 -0.86
N GLU A 57 -19.25 -9.82 -0.30
CA GLU A 57 -19.73 -11.11 -0.81
C GLU A 57 -21.26 -11.20 -0.78
N LYS A 58 -21.87 -10.62 0.26
CA LYS A 58 -23.34 -10.61 0.40
C LYS A 58 -23.98 -9.68 -0.63
N LEU A 59 -23.36 -8.52 -0.90
CA LEU A 59 -23.87 -7.54 -1.85
C LEU A 59 -23.74 -7.97 -3.31
N LEU A 60 -22.65 -8.67 -3.67
CA LEU A 60 -22.45 -9.19 -5.03
C LEU A 60 -23.55 -10.15 -5.49
N ARG A 61 -24.23 -10.83 -4.55
CA ARG A 61 -25.38 -11.70 -4.88
C ARG A 61 -26.59 -10.93 -5.42
N TYR A 62 -26.75 -9.65 -5.08
CA TYR A 62 -27.93 -8.86 -5.46
C TYR A 62 -27.79 -8.13 -6.80
N VAL A 63 -26.57 -7.84 -7.26
CA VAL A 63 -26.31 -7.15 -8.54
C VAL A 63 -26.33 -8.09 -9.76
N SER A 64 -26.53 -9.40 -9.55
CA SER A 64 -26.34 -10.41 -10.60
C SER A 64 -27.53 -10.63 -11.54
N PHE A 65 -28.70 -9.99 -11.37
CA PHE A 65 -29.88 -10.34 -12.18
C PHE A 65 -30.27 -9.34 -13.28
N THR A 66 -29.68 -8.15 -13.37
CA THR A 66 -30.12 -7.15 -14.38
C THR A 66 -29.13 -6.95 -15.54
N ILE A 67 -27.96 -7.61 -15.53
CA ILE A 67 -27.00 -7.50 -16.63
C ILE A 67 -26.56 -8.90 -17.11
N LEU A 68 -27.38 -9.50 -17.96
CA LEU A 68 -26.92 -10.42 -19.00
C LEU A 68 -27.49 -9.93 -20.34
N PRO A 69 -26.80 -10.00 -21.49
CA PRO A 69 -25.36 -10.05 -21.73
C PRO A 69 -24.94 -8.96 -22.76
N ARG A 70 -23.96 -8.12 -22.45
CA ARG A 70 -23.09 -7.61 -23.53
C ARG A 70 -21.83 -8.44 -23.50
N LYS A 71 -21.63 -9.21 -24.57
CA LYS A 71 -20.38 -9.89 -24.92
C LYS A 71 -19.19 -8.97 -24.63
N ILE A 72 -18.59 -9.08 -23.45
CA ILE A 72 -17.28 -8.49 -23.17
C ILE A 72 -16.33 -9.65 -23.38
N ALA A 73 -15.65 -9.62 -24.52
CA ALA A 73 -14.58 -10.53 -24.86
C ALA A 73 -13.57 -10.63 -23.70
N PRO A 74 -12.91 -11.78 -23.49
CA PRO A 74 -11.86 -11.91 -22.49
C PRO A 74 -10.79 -10.85 -22.80
N ARG A 75 -10.59 -9.89 -21.89
CA ARG A 75 -9.49 -8.92 -22.02
C ARG A 75 -8.19 -9.72 -21.97
N LEU A 76 -7.62 -9.83 -23.15
CA LEU A 76 -6.43 -10.57 -23.50
C LEU A 76 -5.29 -10.32 -22.50
N LYS A 77 -4.55 -11.40 -22.28
CA LYS A 77 -3.34 -11.53 -21.46
C LYS A 77 -2.44 -10.30 -21.57
N TYR A 78 -2.12 -9.69 -20.43
CA TYR A 78 -0.97 -8.79 -20.33
C TYR A 78 0.30 -9.60 -20.65
N LYS A 79 0.93 -9.30 -21.79
CA LYS A 79 2.18 -9.91 -22.23
C LYS A 79 3.26 -8.83 -22.15
N PRO A 80 4.20 -8.88 -21.18
CA PRO A 80 5.26 -7.90 -21.12
C PRO A 80 6.24 -8.15 -22.29
N ASN A 81 6.39 -7.18 -23.18
CA ASN A 81 7.45 -7.16 -24.17
C ASN A 81 8.72 -6.58 -23.55
N ASN A 82 9.55 -7.47 -22.99
CA ASN A 82 10.97 -7.21 -22.82
C ASN A 82 11.63 -7.13 -24.21
N SER A 83 11.73 -5.93 -24.78
CA SER A 83 12.64 -5.63 -25.88
C SER A 83 12.80 -4.12 -26.10
N SER A 84 13.23 -3.37 -25.07
CA SER A 84 13.97 -2.11 -25.24
C SER A 84 14.36 -1.49 -23.89
N ARG A 85 15.32 -2.11 -23.20
CA ARG A 85 16.45 -1.36 -22.64
C ARG A 85 17.65 -1.71 -23.54
N PRO A 86 18.55 -0.77 -23.87
CA PRO A 86 19.32 -0.13 -22.80
C PRO A 86 19.82 1.31 -23.04
N SER A 87 20.23 1.90 -21.90
CA SER A 87 21.29 2.89 -21.68
C SER A 87 21.94 3.62 -22.88
N THR A 88 21.89 4.95 -22.86
CA THR A 88 23.08 5.83 -22.78
C THR A 88 22.66 7.30 -22.71
N CYS A 89 23.28 8.03 -21.79
CA CYS A 89 23.25 9.49 -21.69
C CYS A 89 24.01 10.11 -22.87
N PRO A 90 23.56 11.25 -23.43
CA PRO A 90 24.49 12.17 -24.07
C PRO A 90 24.51 13.50 -23.32
N SER A 91 25.73 13.85 -22.93
CA SER A 91 26.24 15.07 -22.36
C SER A 91 25.97 16.32 -23.19
N THR A 92 25.84 17.45 -22.47
CA THR A 92 26.28 18.80 -22.91
C THR A 92 25.37 19.60 -23.85
N GLN A 93 24.48 20.40 -23.25
CA GLN A 93 24.43 21.87 -23.45
C GLN A 93 24.06 22.44 -22.05
N ALA A 94 25.01 22.79 -21.18
CA ALA A 94 25.56 24.14 -21.03
C ALA A 94 24.45 25.22 -20.97
N GLU A 95 24.36 26.16 -20.04
CA GLU A 95 25.02 26.58 -18.80
C GLU A 95 24.15 27.76 -18.29
N ALA A 96 24.32 28.19 -17.04
CA ALA A 96 23.64 29.32 -16.36
C ALA A 96 22.20 29.02 -15.88
N PHE A 97 21.85 29.12 -14.60
CA PHE A 97 22.08 30.28 -13.76
C PHE A 97 22.23 29.88 -12.30
N ARG A 98 23.18 30.56 -11.69
CA ARG A 98 23.67 30.49 -10.32
C ARG A 98 22.58 30.78 -9.28
N SER A 99 22.77 30.22 -8.08
CA SER A 99 22.31 30.76 -6.79
C SER A 99 20.79 30.57 -6.54
N LYS A 100 20.33 29.91 -5.47
CA LYS A 100 20.69 30.15 -4.08
C LYS A 100 20.35 28.92 -3.22
N ASN A 101 21.21 28.71 -2.23
CA ASN A 101 21.07 27.82 -1.09
C ASN A 101 19.70 27.88 -0.39
N HIS A 102 19.42 26.84 0.40
CA HIS A 102 18.61 26.72 1.63
C HIS A 102 17.84 25.38 1.55
N THR A 103 18.10 24.31 2.30
CA THR A 103 18.92 24.01 3.48
C THR A 103 19.04 22.49 3.59
N ASN A 104 20.18 22.03 4.10
CA ASN A 104 20.64 20.64 4.10
C ASN A 104 19.89 19.66 5.01
N THR A 105 20.06 18.40 4.62
CA THR A 105 20.00 17.16 5.42
C THR A 105 20.62 17.26 6.82
N PRO A 106 20.22 16.37 7.75
CA PRO A 106 20.73 16.31 9.11
C PRO A 106 22.06 15.56 9.13
N PHE A 107 23.16 16.16 9.59
CA PHE A 107 24.31 15.44 10.18
C PHE A 107 25.22 16.47 10.86
N SER A 108 25.36 16.36 12.16
CA SER A 108 26.27 17.12 13.03
C SER A 108 27.73 16.74 12.77
N PRO A 109 28.66 17.72 12.75
CA PRO A 109 30.06 17.45 13.04
C PRO A 109 30.54 18.25 14.26
N THR A 110 31.17 17.50 15.15
CA THR A 110 32.11 17.92 16.19
C THR A 110 33.38 18.56 15.59
N ALA A 111 33.84 19.64 16.24
CA ALA A 111 35.23 20.04 16.50
C ALA A 111 36.24 20.32 15.35
N GLY A 112 37.01 21.40 15.57
CA GLY A 112 38.41 21.58 15.13
C GLY A 112 38.57 22.17 13.72
N SER A 113 38.90 23.46 13.58
CA SER A 113 40.22 24.11 13.73
C SER A 113 40.94 24.27 12.38
N CYS A 114 41.41 25.49 12.17
CA CYS A 114 42.19 26.04 11.05
C CYS A 114 41.37 26.48 9.83
#